data_AF-A0A7S0RF93-F1
#
_entry.id   AF-A0A7S0RF93-F1
#
_cell.length_a   1.000
_cell.length_b   1.000
_cell.length_c   1.000
_cell.angle_alpha   90.00
_cell.angle_beta   90.00
_cell.angle_gamma   90.00
#
_symmetry.space_group_name_H-M   'P 1'
#
loop_
_entity.id
_entity.type
_entity.pdbx_description
1 polymer ?
#
loop_
_entity_poly.entity_id
_entity_poly.type
_entity_poly.pdbx_seq_one_letter_code
_entity_poly.pdbx_strand_id
1 'polypeptide(L)'
;MQHQGGNASNSGIRSQAGGAPSTSGSGGGASTSRGTTSTRARAPGARSGRVRSNRPPECSICLAAPADAGFMHARSLHQGVCMECGDAVMAHAAAAGVQPMCAFCGQPAERVVKVHVCVD
;
A
#
# COMPACT_ATOMS: atom_id res chain seq x y z
N MET A 1 9.23 -50.38 25.96
CA MET A 1 9.66 -49.47 27.04
C MET A 1 9.03 -48.12 26.75
N GLN A 2 8.18 -47.67 27.67
CA GLN A 2 7.31 -46.49 27.55
C GLN A 2 8.08 -45.27 28.06
N HIS A 3 7.96 -44.11 27.42
CA HIS A 3 8.34 -42.82 28.02
C HIS A 3 7.09 -41.94 28.14
N GLN A 4 6.77 -41.61 29.39
CA GLN A 4 5.67 -40.77 29.86
C GLN A 4 6.16 -39.33 30.13
N GLY A 5 5.21 -38.39 30.17
CA GLY A 5 5.28 -37.09 30.88
C GLY A 5 5.78 -35.94 30.02
N GLY A 6 5.09 -34.81 29.82
CA GLY A 6 3.99 -34.18 30.55
C GLY A 6 4.48 -32.86 31.16
N ASN A 7 4.00 -31.71 30.68
CA ASN A 7 3.57 -30.63 31.57
C ASN A 7 2.77 -29.55 30.81
N ALA A 8 1.60 -29.25 31.34
CA ALA A 8 0.75 -28.12 30.97
C ALA A 8 1.18 -26.88 31.78
N SER A 9 1.02 -25.69 31.20
CA SER A 9 0.94 -24.47 31.99
C SER A 9 -0.05 -23.50 31.34
N ASN A 10 -1.22 -23.49 31.97
CA ASN A 10 -2.29 -22.53 31.89
C ASN A 10 -1.84 -21.22 32.57
N SER A 11 -2.12 -20.07 31.97
CA SER A 11 -2.23 -18.79 32.68
C SER A 11 -3.12 -17.86 31.87
N GLY A 12 -4.38 -17.85 32.24
CA GLY A 12 -5.35 -16.87 31.78
C GLY A 12 -5.11 -15.51 32.39
N ILE A 13 -5.46 -14.46 31.63
CA ILE A 13 -5.78 -13.15 32.19
C ILE A 13 -7.03 -12.67 31.46
N ARG A 14 -8.15 -12.69 32.18
CA ARG A 14 -9.39 -12.01 31.79
C ARG A 14 -9.43 -10.65 32.49
N SER A 15 -10.21 -9.76 31.88
CA SER A 15 -10.86 -8.56 32.45
C SER A 15 -10.17 -7.23 32.12
N GLN A 16 -10.84 -6.36 31.38
CA GLN A 16 -11.74 -5.37 31.99
C GLN A 16 -12.55 -4.58 30.95
N ALA A 17 -13.80 -4.31 31.33
CA ALA A 17 -14.77 -3.45 30.68
C ALA A 17 -14.51 -1.98 31.05
N GLY A 18 -14.97 -1.06 30.20
CA GLY A 18 -15.02 0.36 30.51
C GLY A 18 -15.75 1.12 29.41
N GLY A 19 -17.05 1.38 29.61
CA GLY A 19 -17.87 2.20 28.74
C GLY A 19 -17.76 3.70 29.05
N ALA A 20 -17.95 4.51 27.99
CA ALA A 20 -18.55 5.86 27.86
C ALA A 20 -18.19 6.98 28.88
N PRO A 21 -18.12 8.27 28.46
CA PRO A 21 -19.33 8.98 28.04
C PRO A 21 -19.20 9.91 26.82
N SER A 22 -20.34 10.14 26.18
CA SER A 22 -20.62 11.25 25.28
C SER A 22 -20.57 12.58 26.04
N THR A 23 -19.96 13.62 25.45
CA THR A 23 -20.26 15.01 25.82
C THR A 23 -20.45 15.86 24.57
N SER A 24 -21.71 16.26 24.38
CA SER A 24 -22.11 17.38 23.54
C SER A 24 -21.64 18.69 24.18
N GLY A 25 -21.08 19.60 23.38
CA GLY A 25 -20.68 20.94 23.82
C GLY A 25 -20.94 21.96 22.73
N SER A 26 -22.13 22.55 22.75
CA SER A 26 -22.50 23.73 21.96
C SER A 26 -21.79 24.96 22.51
N GLY A 27 -21.11 25.72 21.65
CA GLY A 27 -20.51 27.01 21.98
C GLY A 27 -20.73 28.00 20.84
N GLY A 28 -21.75 28.85 20.99
CA GLY A 28 -22.03 29.97 20.09
C GLY A 28 -21.03 31.11 20.30
N GLY A 29 -20.65 31.74 19.19
CA GLY A 29 -19.82 32.95 19.18
C GLY A 29 -20.03 33.69 17.88
N ALA A 30 -21.11 34.46 17.81
CA ALA A 30 -21.28 35.47 16.77
C ALA A 30 -20.34 36.64 17.08
N SER A 31 -19.52 37.03 16.11
CA SER A 31 -18.97 38.38 16.01
C SER A 31 -18.81 38.75 14.55
N THR A 32 -19.47 39.84 14.22
CA THR A 32 -19.56 40.48 12.93
C THR A 32 -18.25 41.19 12.58
N SER A 33 -18.00 41.32 11.27
CA SER A 33 -17.70 42.60 10.59
C SER A 33 -16.52 42.54 9.62
N ARG A 34 -16.86 42.89 8.37
CA ARG A 34 -16.08 43.67 7.39
C ARG A 34 -14.95 42.95 6.63
N GLY A 35 -15.29 42.62 5.39
CA GLY A 35 -14.65 43.22 4.22
C GLY A 35 -13.31 42.60 3.81
N THR A 36 -13.35 41.83 2.73
CA THR A 36 -12.59 42.12 1.50
C THR A 36 -12.99 41.11 0.44
N THR A 37 -13.58 41.62 -0.64
CA THR A 37 -13.74 40.93 -1.90
C THR A 37 -12.35 40.64 -2.45
N SER A 38 -11.79 39.48 -2.14
CA SER A 38 -10.60 38.97 -2.83
C SER A 38 -11.08 38.00 -3.90
N THR A 39 -11.29 38.53 -5.10
CA THR A 39 -11.32 37.80 -6.37
C THR A 39 -10.14 36.83 -6.39
N ARG A 40 -10.38 35.56 -6.03
CA ARG A 40 -9.40 34.50 -6.25
C ARG A 40 -9.37 34.29 -7.75
N ALA A 41 -8.46 35.00 -8.40
CA ALA A 41 -8.13 34.87 -9.79
C ALA A 41 -8.07 33.36 -10.11
N ARG A 42 -8.97 32.95 -10.99
CA ARG A 42 -9.02 31.63 -11.59
C ARG A 42 -7.75 31.53 -12.44
N ALA A 43 -6.65 31.09 -11.83
CA ALA A 43 -5.40 30.88 -12.54
C ALA A 43 -5.68 29.86 -13.67
N PRO A 44 -5.49 30.26 -14.94
CA PRO A 44 -5.61 29.32 -16.04
C PRO A 44 -4.47 28.30 -15.92
N GLY A 45 -4.85 27.03 -15.94
CA GLY A 45 -4.02 25.83 -15.99
C GLY A 45 -2.51 26.04 -16.01
N ALA A 46 -1.87 25.92 -14.84
CA ALA A 46 -0.55 25.32 -14.80
C ALA A 46 -0.74 23.85 -15.22
N ARG A 47 -0.74 23.62 -16.54
CA ARG A 47 -0.39 22.32 -17.09
C ARG A 47 1.04 22.10 -16.64
N SER A 48 1.23 21.49 -15.48
CA SER A 48 2.51 20.90 -15.09
C SER A 48 2.87 19.95 -16.22
N GLY A 49 3.70 20.43 -17.14
CA GLY A 49 4.31 19.62 -18.15
C GLY A 49 5.04 18.53 -17.39
N ARG A 50 4.46 17.34 -17.34
CA ARG A 50 5.18 16.16 -16.87
C ARG A 50 6.31 16.03 -17.88
N VAL A 51 7.50 16.47 -17.48
CA VAL A 51 8.74 16.01 -18.08
C VAL A 51 8.58 14.50 -18.06
N ARG A 52 8.29 13.91 -19.22
CA ARG A 52 8.30 12.46 -19.36
C ARG A 52 9.77 12.11 -19.21
N SER A 53 10.18 11.81 -17.98
CA SER A 53 11.51 11.28 -17.73
C SER A 53 11.64 10.07 -18.65
N ASN A 54 12.55 10.17 -19.62
CA ASN A 54 12.76 9.10 -20.61
C ASN A 54 13.45 7.87 -20.00
N ARG A 55 13.73 7.94 -18.69
CA ARG A 55 14.26 6.84 -17.90
C ARG A 55 13.08 6.00 -17.39
N PRO A 56 13.12 4.67 -17.54
CA PRO A 56 12.11 3.80 -16.96
C PRO A 56 11.99 4.06 -15.45
N PRO A 57 10.78 3.96 -14.88
CA PRO A 57 10.59 4.13 -13.44
C PRO A 57 11.45 3.14 -12.64
N GLU A 58 11.83 3.50 -11.43
CA GLU A 58 12.59 2.62 -10.54
C GLU A 58 11.67 1.60 -9.85
N CYS A 59 12.21 0.41 -9.56
CA CYS A 59 11.49 -0.65 -8.86
C CYS A 59 11.02 -0.18 -7.49
N SER A 60 9.73 -0.33 -7.19
CA SER A 60 9.12 0.10 -5.93
C SER A 60 9.54 -0.72 -4.70
N ILE A 61 10.30 -1.80 -4.88
CA ILE A 61 10.77 -2.68 -3.80
C ILE A 61 12.24 -2.37 -3.47
N CYS A 62 13.15 -2.52 -4.44
CA CYS A 62 14.58 -2.31 -4.20
C CYS A 62 15.06 -0.88 -4.44
N LEU A 63 14.28 -0.06 -5.16
CA LEU A 63 14.63 1.33 -5.53
C LEU A 63 15.97 1.47 -6.28
N ALA A 64 16.51 0.38 -6.80
CA ALA A 64 17.84 0.32 -7.42
C ALA A 64 17.80 -0.11 -8.89
N ALA A 65 16.92 -1.07 -9.21
CA ALA A 65 16.74 -1.60 -10.56
C ALA A 65 15.59 -0.90 -11.29
N PRO A 66 15.58 -0.87 -12.63
CA PRO A 66 14.41 -0.42 -13.39
C PRO A 66 13.19 -1.30 -13.09
N ALA A 67 12.02 -0.69 -13.01
CA ALA A 67 10.73 -1.36 -12.88
C ALA A 67 10.30 -1.97 -14.23
N ASP A 68 11.00 -3.01 -14.65
CA ASP A 68 10.82 -3.70 -15.92
C ASP A 68 9.95 -4.96 -15.82
N ALA A 69 9.24 -5.12 -14.72
CA ALA A 69 8.35 -6.24 -14.44
C ALA A 69 7.07 -5.81 -13.70
N GLY A 70 6.11 -6.73 -13.65
CA GLY A 70 4.87 -6.54 -12.93
C GLY A 70 4.23 -7.84 -12.49
N PHE A 71 3.32 -7.72 -11.52
CA PHE A 71 2.49 -8.82 -11.05
C PHE A 71 1.28 -8.99 -11.98
N MET A 72 1.16 -10.17 -12.55
CA MET A 72 0.00 -10.58 -13.34
C MET A 72 -1.04 -11.22 -12.42
N HIS A 73 -2.27 -10.75 -12.55
CA HIS A 73 -3.48 -11.36 -12.00
C HIS A 73 -4.37 -11.74 -13.19
N ALA A 74 -5.42 -12.55 -12.95
CA ALA A 74 -6.30 -13.12 -13.98
C ALA A 74 -6.63 -12.23 -15.20
N ARG A 75 -6.82 -10.90 -15.00
CA ARG A 75 -7.16 -9.95 -16.09
C ARG A 75 -6.41 -8.61 -16.03
N SER A 76 -5.42 -8.48 -15.16
CA SER A 76 -4.75 -7.19 -14.96
C SER A 76 -3.27 -7.37 -14.66
N LEU A 77 -2.49 -6.36 -15.00
CA LEU A 77 -1.06 -6.30 -14.75
C LEU A 77 -0.75 -5.02 -13.97
N HIS A 78 -0.12 -5.15 -12.81
CA HIS A 78 0.44 -4.01 -12.08
C HIS A 78 1.95 -4.00 -12.24
N GLN A 79 2.42 -3.03 -13.02
CA GLN A 79 3.84 -2.79 -13.30
C GLN A 79 4.43 -1.88 -12.23
N GLY A 80 5.68 -2.11 -11.88
CA GLY A 80 6.36 -1.28 -10.87
C GLY A 80 7.48 -1.97 -10.13
N VAL A 81 7.83 -3.21 -10.48
CA VAL A 81 8.90 -3.97 -9.84
C VAL A 81 9.94 -4.40 -10.86
N CYS A 82 11.16 -4.72 -10.43
CA CYS A 82 12.10 -5.44 -11.27
C CYS A 82 11.82 -6.95 -11.21
N MET A 83 12.34 -7.71 -12.18
CA MET A 83 12.18 -9.17 -12.21
C MET A 83 12.65 -9.85 -10.93
N GLU A 84 13.84 -9.51 -10.43
CA GLU A 84 14.43 -10.13 -9.23
C GLU A 84 13.55 -9.95 -7.98
N CYS A 85 13.04 -8.73 -7.76
CA CYS A 85 12.17 -8.47 -6.61
C CYS A 85 10.80 -9.13 -6.77
N GLY A 86 10.25 -9.17 -7.99
CA GLY A 86 9.02 -9.90 -8.25
C GLY A 86 9.18 -11.38 -7.93
N ASP A 87 10.23 -12.03 -8.46
CA ASP A 87 10.49 -13.44 -8.25
C ASP A 87 10.77 -13.77 -6.78
N ALA A 88 11.47 -12.89 -6.06
CA ALA A 88 11.68 -13.02 -4.62
C ALA A 88 10.36 -13.02 -3.84
N VAL A 89 9.38 -12.18 -4.22
CA VAL A 89 8.05 -12.18 -3.60
C VAL A 89 7.32 -13.50 -3.86
N MET A 90 7.36 -14.01 -5.09
CA MET A 90 6.74 -15.29 -5.44
C MET A 90 7.39 -16.46 -4.70
N ALA A 91 8.73 -16.49 -4.64
CA ALA A 91 9.49 -17.51 -3.95
C ALA A 91 9.27 -17.49 -2.44
N HIS A 92 9.21 -16.30 -1.83
CA HIS A 92 8.92 -16.16 -0.40
C HIS A 92 7.52 -16.67 -0.05
N ALA A 93 6.51 -16.35 -0.87
CA ALA A 93 5.15 -16.86 -0.68
C ALA A 93 5.08 -18.38 -0.80
N ALA A 94 5.76 -18.95 -1.80
CA ALA A 94 5.86 -20.40 -1.98
C ALA A 94 6.54 -21.09 -0.78
N ALA A 95 7.65 -20.53 -0.29
CA ALA A 95 8.37 -21.05 0.87
C ALA A 95 7.56 -20.97 2.18
N ALA A 96 6.74 -19.92 2.32
CA ALA A 96 5.85 -19.75 3.46
C ALA A 96 4.54 -20.56 3.35
N GLY A 97 4.29 -21.24 2.21
CA GLY A 97 3.06 -21.98 1.97
C GLY A 97 1.81 -21.08 1.87
N VAL A 98 1.99 -19.82 1.44
CA VAL A 98 0.90 -18.84 1.31
C VAL A 98 0.72 -18.42 -0.15
N GLN A 99 -0.48 -17.95 -0.49
CA GLN A 99 -0.75 -17.40 -1.81
C GLN A 99 0.08 -16.12 -2.04
N PRO A 100 0.87 -16.02 -3.13
CA PRO A 100 1.53 -14.76 -3.48
C PRO A 100 0.50 -13.66 -3.77
N MET A 101 0.74 -12.49 -3.20
CA MET A 101 -0.14 -11.33 -3.31
C MET A 101 0.57 -10.18 -4.02
N CYS A 102 -0.14 -9.47 -4.88
CA CYS A 102 0.37 -8.29 -5.56
C CYS A 102 0.60 -7.15 -4.57
N ALA A 103 1.81 -6.58 -4.57
CA ALA A 103 2.19 -5.49 -3.68
C ALA A 103 1.39 -4.19 -3.89
N PHE A 104 0.70 -4.03 -5.03
CA PHE A 104 -0.02 -2.80 -5.37
C PHE A 104 -1.51 -2.85 -5.04
N CYS A 105 -2.16 -4.01 -5.19
CA CYS A 105 -3.61 -4.14 -5.01
C CYS A 105 -4.03 -5.23 -4.03
N GLY A 106 -3.08 -6.00 -3.49
CA GLY A 106 -3.34 -7.10 -2.56
C GLY A 106 -4.16 -8.26 -3.17
N GLN A 107 -4.32 -8.32 -4.49
CA GLN A 107 -4.97 -9.46 -5.15
C GLN A 107 -3.96 -10.61 -5.34
N PRO A 108 -4.43 -11.87 -5.40
CA PRO A 108 -3.57 -13.01 -5.73
C PRO A 108 -2.81 -12.78 -7.03
N ALA A 109 -1.48 -12.87 -6.96
CA ALA A 109 -0.62 -12.82 -8.12
C ALA A 109 -0.43 -14.25 -8.66
N GLU A 110 -0.64 -14.43 -9.96
CA GLU A 110 -0.46 -15.72 -10.62
C GLU A 110 1.00 -15.93 -11.01
N ARG A 111 1.66 -14.85 -11.46
CA ARG A 111 3.05 -14.84 -11.89
C ARG A 111 3.59 -13.43 -11.98
N VAL A 112 4.92 -13.33 -12.09
CA VAL A 112 5.62 -12.11 -12.46
C VAL A 112 5.89 -12.17 -13.96
N VAL A 113 5.71 -11.06 -14.65
CA VAL A 113 5.97 -10.94 -16.10
C VAL A 113 6.92 -9.80 -16.38
N LYS A 114 7.87 -10.03 -17.29
CA LYS A 114 8.73 -8.97 -17.81
C LYS A 114 7.91 -8.08 -18.74
N VAL A 115 8.09 -6.78 -18.61
CA VAL A 115 7.41 -5.75 -19.40
C VAL A 115 8.44 -5.01 -20.21
N HIS A 116 8.32 -5.08 -21.53
CA HIS A 116 9.09 -4.26 -22.43
C HIS A 116 8.42 -2.88 -22.52
N VAL A 117 9.06 -1.88 -21.91
CA VAL A 117 8.72 -0.49 -22.20
C VAL A 117 9.34 -0.13 -23.54
N CYS A 118 8.51 -0.09 -24.59
CA CYS A 118 8.89 0.53 -25.86
C CYS A 118 9.06 2.03 -25.59
N VAL A 119 10.28 2.52 -25.73
CA VAL A 119 10.58 3.95 -25.68
C VAL A 119 10.65 4.40 -27.14
N ASP A 120 9.63 5.14 -27.59
CA ASP A 120 9.59 5.80 -28.91
C ASP A 120 10.62 6.94 -29.02
#